data_AF-A0A3D1XR31-F1
#
_entry.id   AF-A0A3D1XR31-F1
#
_cell.length_a   1.000
_cell.length_b   1.000
_cell.length_c   1.000
_cell.angle_alpha   90.00
_cell.angle_beta   90.00
_cell.angle_gamma   90.00
#
_symmetry.space_group_name_H-M   'P 1'
#
loop_
_entity.id
_entity.type
_entity.pdbx_description
1 polymer ?
#
loop_
_entity_poly.entity_id
_entity_poly.type
_entity_poly.pdbx_seq_one_letter_code
_entity_poly.pdbx_strand_id
1 'polypeptide(L)'
;NNSVEGAIEWLRNEGHVYDKDGAVWLKSSAFDDDKDRVIVKKTGEKTYFCSDIAYHQNKIKRGFKKLINLMGADHHGYVPRMEAVLQAMGYDKNIFKILLIQFVSLLRGGEKVAMSTRSGEFETLSDVVNEVGVDAARYYFLMRSSDAHLDFDLELAKQETSENPVFYIQYAHARICSIFRGAEEKGIQFPGNGSNDLSLLVE
;
A
#
# COMPACT_ATOMS: atom_id res chain seq x y z
N ASN A 1 -1.71 7.51 -28.52
CA ASN A 1 -0.66 7.88 -27.55
C ASN A 1 0.39 6.77 -27.58
N ASN A 2 1.52 6.98 -28.27
CA ASN A 2 2.49 5.92 -28.64
C ASN A 2 3.54 5.65 -27.53
N SER A 3 3.16 5.87 -26.26
CA SER A 3 4.09 5.78 -25.14
C SER A 3 4.64 4.36 -24.94
N VAL A 4 3.84 3.35 -25.28
CA VAL A 4 4.26 1.95 -25.19
C VAL A 4 5.30 1.61 -26.24
N GLU A 5 5.04 1.96 -27.50
CA GLU A 5 5.99 1.83 -28.60
C GLU A 5 7.28 2.56 -28.28
N GLY A 6 7.20 3.82 -27.85
CA GLY A 6 8.38 4.62 -27.52
C GLY A 6 9.22 4.03 -26.38
N ALA A 7 8.59 3.42 -25.37
CA ALA A 7 9.33 2.76 -24.29
C ALA A 7 10.02 1.48 -24.75
N ILE A 8 9.35 0.66 -25.56
CA ILE A 8 9.91 -0.58 -26.13
C ILE A 8 11.04 -0.26 -27.10
N GLU A 9 10.86 0.74 -27.96
CA GLU A 9 11.86 1.15 -28.95
C GLU A 9 13.09 1.74 -28.27
N TRP A 10 12.91 2.53 -27.20
CA TRP A 10 14.03 3.00 -26.38
C TRP A 10 14.81 1.83 -25.76
N LEU A 11 14.13 0.86 -25.12
CA LEU A 11 14.78 -0.33 -24.55
C LEU A 11 15.46 -1.21 -25.62
N ARG A 12 14.93 -1.23 -26.84
CA ARG A 12 15.53 -1.90 -27.98
C ARG A 12 16.81 -1.20 -28.44
N ASN A 13 16.81 0.13 -28.49
CA ASN A 13 18.00 0.92 -28.85
C ASN A 13 19.13 0.76 -27.81
N GLU A 14 18.79 0.60 -26.52
CA GLU A 14 19.75 0.27 -25.46
C GLU A 14 20.20 -1.20 -25.46
N GLY A 15 19.69 -2.03 -26.38
CA GLY A 15 20.09 -3.43 -26.52
C GLY A 15 19.50 -4.39 -25.49
N HIS A 16 18.41 -3.99 -24.81
CA HIS A 16 17.73 -4.81 -23.80
C HIS A 16 16.52 -5.57 -24.34
N VAL A 17 16.16 -5.39 -25.61
CA VAL A 17 15.04 -6.09 -26.26
C VAL A 17 15.54 -6.88 -27.46
N TYR A 18 15.05 -8.11 -27.61
CA TYR A 18 15.39 -8.99 -28.73
C TYR A 18 14.18 -9.77 -29.25
N ASP A 19 14.28 -10.24 -30.49
CA ASP A 19 13.25 -11.07 -31.13
C ASP A 19 13.65 -12.54 -31.05
N LYS A 20 12.72 -13.39 -30.62
CA LYS A 20 12.93 -14.85 -30.54
C LYS A 20 11.62 -15.61 -30.69
N ASP A 21 11.65 -16.66 -31.50
CA ASP A 21 10.52 -17.54 -31.78
C ASP A 21 9.25 -16.81 -32.27
N GLY A 22 9.43 -15.68 -32.97
CA GLY A 22 8.34 -14.82 -33.45
C GLY A 22 7.74 -13.89 -32.40
N ALA A 23 8.29 -13.83 -31.19
CA ALA A 23 7.88 -12.91 -30.12
C ALA A 23 8.99 -11.90 -29.80
N VAL A 24 8.63 -10.79 -29.16
CA VAL A 24 9.56 -9.77 -28.67
C VAL A 24 9.76 -9.94 -27.16
N TRP A 25 11.02 -10.01 -26.74
CA TRP A 25 11.43 -10.30 -25.38
C TRP A 25 12.24 -9.16 -24.78
N LEU A 26 12.00 -8.86 -23.52
CA LEU A 26 12.86 -8.06 -22.67
C LEU A 26 13.89 -8.97 -22.00
N LYS A 27 15.17 -8.62 -22.12
CA LYS A 27 16.31 -9.29 -21.48
C LYS A 27 16.40 -8.98 -19.98
N SER A 28 15.29 -9.18 -19.25
CA SER A 28 15.18 -8.83 -17.82
C SER A 28 16.03 -9.73 -16.92
N SER A 29 16.36 -10.95 -17.34
CA SER A 29 17.24 -11.84 -16.56
C SER A 29 18.68 -11.31 -16.42
N ALA A 30 19.08 -10.35 -17.26
CA ALA A 30 20.33 -9.62 -17.10
C ALA A 30 20.33 -8.63 -15.92
N PHE A 31 19.17 -8.42 -15.28
CA PHE A 31 18.92 -7.44 -14.22
C PHE A 31 18.16 -8.06 -13.03
N ASP A 32 18.62 -9.21 -12.54
CA ASP A 32 18.09 -9.89 -11.35
C ASP A 32 16.62 -10.42 -11.45
N ASP A 33 16.01 -10.44 -12.64
CA ASP A 33 14.71 -11.13 -12.87
C ASP A 33 14.90 -12.65 -13.03
N ASP A 34 13.86 -13.45 -12.76
CA ASP A 34 13.96 -14.93 -12.82
C ASP A 34 14.14 -15.45 -14.25
N LYS A 35 13.57 -14.75 -15.23
CA LYS A 35 13.66 -15.07 -16.66
C LYS A 35 13.29 -13.86 -17.52
N ASP A 36 13.77 -13.87 -18.75
CA ASP A 36 13.37 -12.89 -19.76
C ASP A 36 11.84 -12.88 -19.97
N ARG A 37 11.28 -11.69 -20.20
CA ARG A 37 9.84 -11.49 -20.31
C ARG A 37 9.41 -11.25 -21.74
N VAL A 38 8.39 -11.96 -22.18
CA VAL A 38 7.67 -11.62 -23.40
C VAL A 38 6.97 -10.28 -23.21
N ILE A 39 7.29 -9.29 -24.04
CA ILE A 39 6.63 -7.99 -24.06
C ILE A 39 5.64 -7.89 -25.23
N VAL A 40 5.95 -8.52 -26.37
CA VAL A 40 5.00 -8.69 -27.50
C VAL A 40 4.90 -10.16 -27.86
N LYS A 41 3.67 -10.70 -27.87
CA LYS A 41 3.38 -12.09 -28.20
C LYS A 41 3.62 -12.36 -29.69
N LYS A 42 3.68 -13.64 -30.07
CA LYS A 42 3.76 -14.07 -31.48
C LYS A 42 2.60 -13.57 -32.35
N THR A 43 1.45 -13.30 -31.73
CA THR A 43 0.26 -12.75 -32.39
C THR A 43 0.39 -11.25 -32.68
N GLY A 44 1.47 -10.59 -32.27
CA GLY A 44 1.65 -9.13 -32.33
C GLY A 44 1.00 -8.38 -31.17
N GLU A 45 0.25 -9.07 -30.30
CA GLU A 45 -0.41 -8.47 -29.15
C GLU A 45 0.61 -8.10 -28.05
N LYS A 46 0.52 -6.87 -27.53
CA LYS A 46 1.34 -6.40 -26.42
C LYS A 46 0.83 -6.95 -25.11
N THR A 47 1.74 -7.29 -24.21
CA THR A 47 1.37 -7.69 -22.84
C THR A 47 1.01 -6.50 -21.96
N TYR A 48 0.29 -6.74 -20.86
CA TYR A 48 0.06 -5.72 -19.82
C TYR A 48 1.37 -5.15 -19.25
N PHE A 49 2.43 -5.96 -19.25
CA PHE A 49 3.75 -5.55 -18.79
C PHE A 49 4.32 -4.38 -19.63
N CYS A 50 4.01 -4.31 -20.93
CA CYS A 50 4.39 -3.17 -21.76
C CYS A 50 3.79 -1.84 -21.28
N SER A 51 2.54 -1.88 -20.82
CA SER A 51 1.87 -0.71 -20.27
C SER A 51 2.54 -0.26 -18.97
N ASP A 52 2.95 -1.21 -18.12
CA ASP A 52 3.66 -0.89 -16.87
C ASP A 52 5.05 -0.30 -17.13
N ILE A 53 5.80 -0.85 -18.09
CA ILE A 53 7.09 -0.30 -18.53
C ILE A 53 6.92 1.16 -18.97
N ALA A 54 5.98 1.42 -19.87
CA ALA A 54 5.71 2.75 -20.40
C ALA A 54 5.24 3.72 -19.29
N TYR A 55 4.40 3.25 -18.38
CA TYR A 55 3.91 4.05 -17.27
C TYR A 55 5.04 4.41 -16.30
N HIS A 56 5.92 3.47 -15.94
CA HIS A 56 7.06 3.74 -15.07
C HIS A 56 8.07 4.68 -15.73
N GLN A 57 8.34 4.53 -17.04
CA GLN A 57 9.15 5.50 -17.77
C GLN A 57 8.53 6.90 -17.74
N ASN A 58 7.21 7.01 -17.86
CA ASN A 58 6.50 8.29 -17.71
C ASN A 58 6.65 8.87 -16.28
N LYS A 59 6.54 8.05 -15.22
CA LYS A 59 6.79 8.52 -13.84
C LYS A 59 8.19 9.12 -13.72
N ILE A 60 9.20 8.46 -14.26
CA ILE A 60 10.57 8.96 -14.20
C ILE A 60 10.74 10.25 -14.99
N LYS A 61 10.18 10.32 -16.20
CA LYS A 61 10.20 11.53 -17.05
C LYS A 61 9.50 12.74 -16.41
N ARG A 62 8.56 12.51 -15.48
CA ARG A 62 7.95 13.59 -14.65
C ARG A 62 8.88 14.13 -13.56
N GLY A 63 10.08 13.56 -13.38
CA GLY A 63 11.11 14.04 -12.45
C GLY A 63 11.08 13.39 -11.06
N PHE A 64 10.21 12.40 -10.83
CA PHE A 64 10.13 11.71 -9.54
C PHE A 64 11.42 10.93 -9.23
N LYS A 65 11.94 11.12 -8.00
CA LYS A 65 13.18 10.46 -7.52
C LYS A 65 12.92 9.18 -6.74
N LYS A 66 11.68 8.97 -6.31
CA LYS A 66 11.20 7.75 -5.67
C LYS A 66 9.87 7.35 -6.29
N LEU A 67 9.72 6.07 -6.58
CA LEU A 67 8.56 5.45 -7.16
C LEU A 67 8.03 4.43 -6.15
N ILE A 68 6.87 4.70 -5.57
CA ILE A 68 6.24 3.80 -4.60
C ILE A 68 4.97 3.22 -5.22
N ASN A 69 4.87 1.91 -5.28
CA ASN A 69 3.64 1.22 -5.66
C ASN A 69 3.09 0.46 -4.44
N LEU A 70 1.77 0.43 -4.31
CA LEU A 70 1.07 -0.47 -3.40
C LEU A 70 0.47 -1.59 -4.25
N MET A 71 0.74 -2.84 -3.91
CA MET A 71 0.24 -4.01 -4.66
C MET A 71 -0.24 -5.09 -3.70
N GLY A 72 -1.17 -5.95 -4.13
CA GLY A 72 -1.53 -7.13 -3.35
C GLY A 72 -0.33 -8.08 -3.18
N ALA A 73 -0.26 -8.80 -2.07
CA ALA A 73 0.82 -9.74 -1.76
C ALA A 73 0.99 -10.87 -2.81
N ASP A 74 -0.07 -11.17 -3.57
CA ASP A 74 -0.07 -12.07 -4.72
C ASP A 74 0.82 -11.58 -5.89
N HIS A 75 1.24 -10.32 -5.88
CA HIS A 75 2.12 -9.72 -6.89
C HIS A 75 3.61 -9.74 -6.51
N HIS A 76 4.04 -10.50 -5.49
CA HIS A 76 5.45 -10.56 -5.07
C HIS A 76 6.42 -10.88 -6.23
N GLY A 77 6.07 -11.78 -7.14
CA GLY A 77 6.88 -12.12 -8.30
C GLY A 77 7.00 -11.00 -9.35
N TYR A 78 6.20 -9.94 -9.22
CA TYR A 78 6.25 -8.76 -10.09
C TYR A 78 7.34 -7.76 -9.66
N VAL A 79 7.81 -7.86 -8.41
CA VAL A 79 8.83 -6.97 -7.84
C VAL A 79 10.14 -7.02 -8.61
N PRO A 80 10.85 -8.17 -8.70
CA PRO A 80 12.13 -8.24 -9.41
C PRO A 80 11.99 -7.89 -10.89
N ARG A 81 10.83 -8.21 -11.49
CA ARG A 81 10.51 -7.86 -12.87
C ARG A 81 10.49 -6.36 -13.13
N MET A 82 9.89 -5.57 -12.24
CA MET A 82 9.83 -4.11 -12.40
C MET A 82 11.14 -3.43 -12.01
N GLU A 83 11.88 -3.97 -11.05
CA GLU A 83 13.24 -3.52 -10.74
C GLU A 83 14.17 -3.72 -11.95
N ALA A 84 14.10 -4.88 -12.59
CA ALA A 84 14.85 -5.19 -13.81
C ALA A 84 14.59 -4.19 -14.94
N VAL A 85 13.34 -3.77 -15.14
CA VAL A 85 12.97 -2.74 -16.12
C VAL A 85 13.63 -1.41 -15.81
N LEU A 86 13.66 -1.00 -14.54
CA LEU A 86 14.25 0.27 -14.14
C LEU A 86 15.77 0.26 -14.31
N GLN A 87 16.41 -0.86 -13.99
CA GLN A 87 17.84 -1.05 -14.24
C GLN A 87 18.16 -1.06 -15.73
N ALA A 88 17.34 -1.72 -16.55
CA ALA A 88 17.42 -1.65 -18.01
C ALA A 88 17.18 -0.23 -18.55
N MET A 89 16.49 0.62 -17.79
CA MET A 89 16.34 2.04 -18.10
C MET A 89 17.50 2.92 -17.61
N GLY A 90 18.53 2.33 -17.01
CA GLY A 90 19.69 3.03 -16.46
C GLY A 90 19.45 3.64 -15.08
N TYR A 91 18.39 3.25 -14.38
CA TYR A 91 18.07 3.75 -13.05
C TYR A 91 18.43 2.76 -11.95
N ASP A 92 18.85 3.30 -10.80
CA ASP A 92 19.10 2.52 -9.60
C ASP A 92 17.80 1.86 -9.10
N LYS A 93 17.82 0.55 -8.82
CA LYS A 93 16.63 -0.17 -8.34
C LYS A 93 16.05 0.39 -7.04
N ASN A 94 16.86 1.03 -6.21
CA ASN A 94 16.46 1.63 -4.93
C ASN A 94 15.56 2.86 -5.09
N ILE A 95 15.44 3.44 -6.30
CA ILE A 95 14.43 4.48 -6.54
C ILE A 95 13.02 3.89 -6.50
N PHE A 96 12.87 2.58 -6.62
CA PHE A 96 11.58 1.91 -6.68
C PHE A 96 11.35 1.07 -5.44
N LYS A 97 10.14 1.20 -4.89
CA LYS A 97 9.69 0.45 -3.73
C LYS A 97 8.28 -0.06 -3.97
N ILE A 98 8.09 -1.35 -3.79
CA ILE A 98 6.74 -1.94 -3.73
C ILE A 98 6.43 -2.23 -2.27
N LEU A 99 5.30 -1.73 -1.80
CA LEU A 99 4.71 -2.17 -0.53
C LEU A 99 3.65 -3.21 -0.87
N LEU A 100 3.91 -4.44 -0.45
CA LEU A 100 2.95 -5.53 -0.58
C LEU A 100 1.92 -5.41 0.54
N ILE A 101 0.66 -5.37 0.15
CA ILE A 101 -0.50 -5.31 1.03
C ILE A 101 -1.07 -6.73 1.14
N GLN A 102 -1.08 -7.28 2.34
CA GLN A 102 -1.62 -8.59 2.64
C GLN A 102 -3.15 -8.62 2.60
N PHE A 103 -3.69 -9.83 2.50
CA PHE A 103 -5.12 -10.05 2.55
C PHE A 103 -5.71 -9.78 3.93
N VAL A 104 -6.89 -9.19 3.92
CA VAL A 104 -7.72 -8.93 5.10
C VAL A 104 -8.82 -10.01 5.17
N SER A 105 -9.00 -10.61 6.34
CA SER A 105 -10.16 -11.45 6.63
C SER A 105 -11.19 -10.61 7.36
N LEU A 106 -12.40 -10.51 6.83
CA LEU A 106 -13.52 -9.89 7.55
C LEU A 106 -14.14 -10.93 8.48
N LEU A 107 -14.33 -10.54 9.74
CA LEU A 107 -15.00 -11.34 10.76
C LEU A 107 -16.28 -10.63 11.22
N ARG A 108 -17.23 -11.41 11.74
CA ARG A 108 -18.43 -10.92 12.43
C ARG A 108 -18.60 -11.72 13.71
N GLY A 109 -18.29 -11.10 14.85
CA GLY A 109 -18.38 -11.78 16.15
C GLY A 109 -17.43 -12.98 16.27
N GLY A 110 -16.22 -12.84 15.73
CA GLY A 110 -15.19 -13.89 15.71
C GLY A 110 -15.29 -14.90 14.57
N GLU A 111 -16.40 -14.92 13.82
CA GLU A 111 -16.59 -15.85 12.70
C GLU A 111 -16.27 -15.21 11.36
N LYS A 112 -15.61 -15.95 10.46
CA LYS A 112 -15.27 -15.46 9.13
C LYS A 112 -16.53 -15.19 8.31
N VAL A 113 -16.62 -13.99 7.74
CA VAL A 113 -17.66 -13.66 6.77
C VAL A 113 -17.44 -14.49 5.51
N ALA A 114 -18.40 -15.36 5.19
CA ALA A 114 -18.33 -16.22 4.02
C ALA A 114 -18.52 -15.37 2.74
N MET A 115 -17.47 -15.24 1.92
CA MET A 115 -17.61 -14.66 0.59
C MET A 115 -18.01 -15.75 -0.40
N SER A 116 -19.14 -15.55 -1.08
CA SER A 116 -19.63 -16.51 -2.08
C SER A 116 -19.31 -16.00 -3.48
N THR A 117 -18.24 -16.56 -4.06
CA THR A 117 -17.84 -16.31 -5.44
C THR A 117 -18.88 -16.78 -6.47
N ARG A 118 -19.83 -17.65 -6.08
CA ARG A 118 -20.88 -18.19 -6.96
C ARG A 118 -22.19 -17.42 -6.91
N SER A 119 -22.58 -16.82 -5.77
CA SER A 119 -23.75 -15.94 -5.68
C SER A 119 -23.43 -14.49 -6.04
N GLY A 120 -22.14 -14.12 -6.10
CA GLY A 120 -21.71 -12.75 -6.37
C GLY A 120 -21.85 -11.83 -5.15
N GLU A 121 -22.09 -12.39 -3.97
CA GLU A 121 -22.11 -11.66 -2.70
C GLU A 121 -20.66 -11.44 -2.24
N PHE A 122 -20.17 -10.23 -2.46
CA PHE A 122 -18.92 -9.72 -1.91
C PHE A 122 -19.25 -8.51 -1.02
N GLU A 123 -18.60 -8.43 0.13
CA GLU A 123 -18.64 -7.22 0.94
C GLU A 123 -17.84 -6.11 0.25
N THR A 124 -18.50 -5.01 -0.10
CA THR A 124 -17.80 -3.88 -0.69
C THR A 124 -17.13 -3.05 0.40
N LEU A 125 -16.06 -2.33 0.05
CA LEU A 125 -15.47 -1.37 0.98
C LEU A 125 -16.49 -0.32 1.44
N SER A 126 -17.46 0.03 0.59
CA SER A 126 -18.52 0.96 0.96
C SER A 126 -19.42 0.39 2.05
N ASP A 127 -19.78 -0.89 1.96
CA ASP A 127 -20.64 -1.55 2.95
C ASP A 127 -19.93 -1.62 4.30
N VAL A 128 -18.66 -2.04 4.31
CA VAL A 128 -17.81 -2.05 5.51
C VAL A 128 -17.73 -0.66 6.14
N VAL A 129 -17.45 0.38 5.36
CA VAL A 129 -17.34 1.77 5.86
C VAL A 129 -18.68 2.29 6.38
N ASN A 130 -19.78 1.98 5.70
CA ASN A 130 -21.13 2.37 6.13
C ASN A 130 -21.53 1.67 7.44
N GLU A 131 -21.10 0.41 7.62
CA GLU A 131 -21.41 -0.37 8.81
C GLU A 131 -20.63 0.07 10.06
N VAL A 132 -19.31 0.23 9.95
CA VAL A 132 -18.43 0.49 11.11
C VAL A 132 -18.06 1.96 11.28
N GLY A 133 -18.32 2.79 10.27
CA GLY A 133 -17.88 4.18 10.22
C GLY A 133 -16.47 4.37 9.67
N VAL A 134 -16.20 5.57 9.14
CA VAL A 134 -14.94 5.91 8.44
C VAL A 134 -13.71 5.84 9.35
N ASP A 135 -13.83 6.23 10.61
CA ASP A 135 -12.71 6.27 11.54
C ASP A 135 -12.29 4.85 11.95
N ALA A 136 -13.26 3.99 12.24
CA ALA A 136 -13.00 2.59 12.54
C ALA A 136 -12.39 1.88 11.33
N ALA A 137 -12.97 2.04 10.14
CA ALA A 137 -12.42 1.44 8.92
C ALA A 137 -10.96 1.87 8.68
N ARG A 138 -10.67 3.19 8.74
CA ARG A 138 -9.31 3.70 8.57
C ARG A 138 -8.35 3.13 9.61
N TYR A 139 -8.74 3.12 10.88
CA TYR A 139 -7.88 2.63 11.94
C TYR A 139 -7.58 1.14 11.77
N TYR A 140 -8.60 0.31 11.56
CA TYR A 140 -8.42 -1.14 11.43
C TYR A 140 -7.55 -1.50 10.21
N PHE A 141 -7.74 -0.85 9.05
CA PHE A 141 -6.88 -1.10 7.88
C PHE A 141 -5.42 -0.60 8.05
N LEU A 142 -5.13 0.25 9.05
CA LEU A 142 -3.81 0.81 9.31
C LEU A 142 -3.15 0.29 10.60
N MET A 143 -3.87 -0.42 11.46
CA MET A 143 -3.36 -0.81 12.78
C MET A 143 -2.32 -1.95 12.73
N ARG A 144 -2.16 -2.59 11.57
CA ARG A 144 -1.14 -3.62 11.30
C ARG A 144 -0.23 -3.16 10.16
N SER A 145 0.99 -3.71 10.13
CA SER A 145 1.89 -3.49 8.99
C SER A 145 1.25 -4.06 7.72
N SER A 146 1.56 -3.45 6.58
CA SER A 146 0.92 -3.84 5.31
C SER A 146 1.23 -5.28 4.89
N ASP A 147 2.35 -5.83 5.35
CA ASP A 147 2.82 -7.19 5.07
C ASP A 147 2.30 -8.24 6.06
N ALA A 148 1.46 -7.86 7.02
CA ALA A 148 0.84 -8.75 7.98
C ALA A 148 -0.63 -9.05 7.62
N HIS A 149 -1.07 -10.28 7.89
CA HIS A 149 -2.49 -10.61 7.82
C HIS A 149 -3.27 -9.79 8.85
N LEU A 150 -4.44 -9.31 8.44
CA LEU A 150 -5.35 -8.54 9.27
C LEU A 150 -6.69 -9.26 9.36
N ASP A 151 -7.10 -9.56 10.59
CA ASP A 151 -8.47 -9.95 10.89
C ASP A 151 -9.24 -8.71 11.35
N PHE A 152 -10.27 -8.33 10.62
CA PHE A 152 -11.11 -7.17 10.89
C PHE A 152 -12.51 -7.62 11.29
N ASP A 153 -12.77 -7.62 12.60
CA ASP A 153 -14.09 -7.93 13.16
C ASP A 153 -15.00 -6.70 13.15
N LEU A 154 -16.07 -6.78 12.35
CA LEU A 154 -17.04 -5.69 12.17
C LEU A 154 -17.90 -5.45 13.42
N GLU A 155 -18.19 -6.49 14.21
CA GLU A 155 -18.94 -6.31 15.46
C GLU A 155 -18.08 -5.63 16.52
N LEU A 156 -16.83 -6.05 16.67
CA LEU A 156 -15.90 -5.42 17.61
C LEU A 156 -15.71 -3.93 17.28
N ALA A 157 -15.60 -3.58 16.00
CA ALA A 157 -15.37 -2.21 15.57
C ALA A 157 -16.55 -1.25 15.86
N LYS A 158 -17.75 -1.79 16.08
CA LYS A 158 -18.96 -1.02 16.46
C LYS A 158 -19.14 -0.91 17.97
N GLN A 159 -18.42 -1.69 18.78
CA GLN A 159 -18.60 -1.70 20.22
C GLN A 159 -18.02 -0.46 20.90
N GLU A 160 -18.72 0.07 21.88
CA GLU A 160 -18.25 1.13 22.78
C GLU A 160 -17.59 0.53 24.04
N THR A 161 -16.60 -0.35 23.81
CA THR A 161 -15.86 -1.07 24.86
C THR A 161 -14.36 -0.79 24.74
N SER A 162 -13.60 -1.08 25.79
CA SER A 162 -12.13 -0.94 25.75
C SER A 162 -11.44 -1.92 24.80
N GLU A 163 -12.15 -2.94 24.34
CA GLU A 163 -11.66 -3.89 23.34
C GLU A 163 -11.65 -3.30 21.93
N ASN A 164 -12.52 -2.33 21.65
CA ASN A 164 -12.47 -1.55 20.41
C ASN A 164 -11.40 -0.46 20.54
N PRO A 165 -10.26 -0.57 19.81
CA PRO A 165 -9.16 0.39 19.95
C PRO A 165 -9.56 1.80 19.52
N VAL A 166 -10.51 1.93 18.58
CA VAL A 166 -10.96 3.24 18.07
C VAL A 166 -11.72 3.98 19.17
N PHE A 167 -12.72 3.31 19.76
CA PHE A 167 -13.47 3.84 20.88
C PHE A 167 -12.54 4.15 22.06
N TYR A 168 -11.64 3.24 22.39
CA TYR A 168 -10.72 3.42 23.51
C TYR A 168 -9.84 4.67 23.36
N ILE A 169 -9.27 4.89 22.17
CA ILE A 169 -8.44 6.08 21.87
C ILE A 169 -9.27 7.36 21.94
N GLN A 170 -10.46 7.36 21.32
CA GLN A 170 -11.36 8.51 21.33
C GLN A 170 -11.82 8.86 22.76
N TYR A 171 -12.15 7.83 23.54
CA TYR A 171 -12.56 7.98 24.93
C TYR A 171 -11.41 8.51 25.80
N ALA A 172 -10.19 7.99 25.62
CA ALA A 172 -9.00 8.50 26.31
C ALA A 172 -8.78 9.99 26.00
N HIS A 173 -8.87 10.39 24.74
CA HIS A 173 -8.78 11.79 24.33
C HIS A 173 -9.88 12.64 24.99
N ALA A 174 -11.15 12.21 24.93
CA ALA A 174 -12.26 12.92 25.55
C ALA A 174 -12.08 13.09 27.06
N ARG A 175 -11.55 12.07 27.75
CA ARG A 175 -11.24 12.12 29.18
C ARG A 175 -10.12 13.09 29.51
N ILE A 176 -9.04 13.10 28.72
CA ILE A 176 -7.94 14.07 28.86
C ILE A 176 -8.48 15.49 28.69
N CYS A 177 -9.26 15.77 27.64
CA CYS A 177 -9.89 17.07 27.44
C CYS A 177 -10.82 17.47 28.61
N SER A 178 -11.56 16.51 29.17
CA SER A 178 -12.43 16.76 30.32
C SER A 178 -11.64 17.18 31.57
N ILE A 179 -10.49 16.57 31.81
CA ILE A 179 -9.59 16.95 32.91
C ILE A 179 -9.09 18.38 32.72
N PHE A 180 -8.67 18.75 31.51
CA PHE A 180 -8.22 20.12 31.22
C PHE A 180 -9.32 21.16 31.42
N ARG A 181 -10.55 20.88 30.95
CA ARG A 181 -11.70 21.77 31.22
C ARG A 181 -11.98 21.91 32.72
N GLY A 182 -11.99 20.81 33.45
CA GLY A 182 -12.20 20.84 34.90
C GLY A 182 -11.09 21.56 35.67
N ALA A 183 -9.87 21.58 35.14
CA ALA A 183 -8.76 22.35 35.70
C ALA A 183 -8.97 23.86 35.46
N GLU A 184 -9.36 24.24 34.24
CA GLU A 184 -9.67 25.63 33.87
C GLU A 184 -10.82 26.21 34.70
N GLU A 185 -11.92 25.46 34.86
CA GLU A 185 -13.07 25.85 35.69
C GLU A 185 -12.71 26.09 37.16
N LYS A 186 -11.69 25.37 37.66
CA LYS A 186 -11.16 25.54 39.03
C LYS A 186 -10.08 26.61 39.14
N GLY A 187 -9.76 27.29 38.04
CA GLY A 187 -8.70 28.30 37.98
C GLY A 187 -7.29 27.74 38.12
N ILE A 188 -7.07 26.45 37.85
CA ILE A 188 -5.74 25.84 37.90
C ILE A 188 -4.93 26.35 36.69
N GLN A 189 -3.85 27.07 36.98
CA GLN A 189 -2.92 27.59 35.98
C GLN A 189 -1.84 26.55 35.70
N PHE A 190 -1.62 26.22 34.43
CA PHE A 190 -0.51 25.37 34.03
C PHE A 190 0.75 26.24 33.84
N PRO A 191 1.89 25.86 34.43
CA PRO A 191 3.14 26.56 34.18
C PRO A 191 3.48 26.50 32.68
N GLY A 192 3.84 27.64 32.10
CA GLY A 192 4.25 27.68 30.69
C GLY A 192 5.51 26.84 30.43
N ASN A 193 5.68 26.39 29.18
CA ASN A 193 6.87 25.64 28.76
C ASN A 193 8.15 26.38 29.20
N GLY A 194 8.98 25.71 30.01
CA GLY A 194 10.26 26.24 30.51
C GLY A 194 10.28 26.69 31.98
N SER A 195 9.13 26.69 32.68
CA SER A 195 9.03 27.06 34.10
C SER A 195 8.97 25.87 35.08
N ASN A 196 8.99 24.64 34.56
CA ASN A 196 8.94 23.42 35.35
C ASN A 196 10.34 22.98 35.79
N ASP A 197 10.49 22.57 37.05
CA ASP A 197 11.72 21.95 37.55
C ASP A 197 11.85 20.51 37.01
N LEU A 198 12.62 20.36 35.93
CA LEU A 198 12.87 19.07 35.29
C LEU A 198 13.85 18.19 36.08
N SER A 199 14.51 18.71 37.12
CA SER A 199 15.45 17.92 37.94
C SER A 199 14.78 16.78 38.72
N LEU A 200 13.44 16.82 38.83
CA LEU A 200 12.63 15.77 39.46
C LEU A 200 12.34 14.58 38.53
N LEU A 201 12.59 14.71 37.22
CA LEU A 201 12.52 13.58 36.29
C LEU A 201 13.83 12.80 36.38
N VAL A 202 13.87 11.85 37.31
CA VAL A 202 14.96 10.87 37.43
C VAL A 202 14.67 9.64 36.57
N GLU A 203 15.71 9.10 35.94
CA GLU A 203 15.67 7.89 35.11
C GLU A 203 15.45 6.62 35.95
#